data_AF-A0A2N2DNL6-F1
#
_entry.id   AF-A0A2N2DNL6-F1
#
_cell.length_a   1.000
_cell.length_b   1.000
_cell.length_c   1.000
_cell.angle_alpha   90.00
_cell.angle_beta   90.00
_cell.angle_gamma   90.00
#
_symmetry.space_group_name_H-M   'P 1'
#
loop_
_entity.id
_entity.type
_entity.pdbx_description
1 polymer ?
#
loop_
_entity_poly.entity_id
_entity_poly.type
_entity_poly.pdbx_seq_one_letter_code
_entity_poly.pdbx_strand_id
1 'polypeptide(L)'
;DLGVVITENLPADAEILVMGDIDIVSLQKALEYFEVEMPQEYAVAVQDHGESVDISNRLFRFKHWEKFISEGGDISQLVYYRVPPYLTRMKSVQQIVPGTLVMDTCSAALWGALEDEQIAKHREKGLTLINIGNQHTFAVLLKSTKVYGIFEHHTGILTPAELSRYVDKFKAGFLTHDEIYNSGGHGCYIKEDLREDFDFTAVTGPQRHLACDLGYYPAAPHGDMMLTGCFGLVSAALSINK
;
A
#
# COMPACT_ATOMS: atom_id res chain seq x y z
N ASP A 1 25.96 4.26 -21.59
CA ASP A 1 26.51 2.97 -21.16
C ASP A 1 26.15 2.80 -19.69
N LEU A 2 25.39 1.77 -19.31
CA LEU A 2 24.84 1.62 -17.95
C LEU A 2 25.91 1.20 -16.91
N GLY A 3 27.15 0.96 -17.34
CA GLY A 3 28.24 0.49 -16.48
C GLY A 3 28.06 -0.94 -15.98
N VAL A 4 27.12 -1.69 -16.56
CA VAL A 4 26.78 -3.07 -16.18
C VAL A 4 26.90 -3.97 -17.41
N VAL A 5 27.65 -5.07 -17.27
CA VAL A 5 27.80 -6.11 -18.30
C VAL A 5 27.15 -7.39 -17.80
N ILE A 6 26.08 -7.83 -18.48
CA ILE A 6 25.43 -9.12 -18.19
C ILE A 6 26.22 -10.20 -18.93
N THR A 7 26.66 -11.22 -18.20
CA THR A 7 27.46 -12.32 -18.74
C THR A 7 26.77 -13.65 -18.43
N GLU A 8 26.97 -14.66 -19.29
CA GLU A 8 26.40 -16.00 -19.08
C GLU A 8 27.11 -16.78 -17.96
N ASN A 9 28.36 -16.44 -17.66
CA ASN A 9 29.20 -17.15 -16.68
C ASN A 9 29.71 -16.17 -15.62
N LEU A 10 29.70 -16.61 -14.35
CA LEU A 10 30.27 -15.85 -13.24
C LEU A 10 31.76 -15.55 -13.49
N PRO A 11 32.20 -14.27 -13.50
CA PRO A 11 33.61 -13.92 -13.62
C PRO A 11 34.46 -14.56 -12.51
N ALA A 12 35.70 -14.92 -12.82
CA ALA A 12 36.57 -15.67 -11.90
C ALA A 12 36.95 -14.86 -10.63
N ASP A 13 36.91 -13.54 -10.72
CA ASP A 13 37.21 -12.56 -9.67
C ASP A 13 35.94 -11.88 -9.12
N ALA A 14 34.76 -12.45 -9.38
CA ALA A 14 33.51 -11.89 -8.88
C ALA A 14 33.30 -12.16 -7.39
N GLU A 15 32.92 -11.12 -6.65
CA GLU A 15 32.38 -11.24 -5.30
C GLU A 15 30.88 -11.58 -5.38
N ILE A 16 30.45 -12.61 -4.63
CA ILE A 16 29.04 -13.02 -4.59
C ILE A 16 28.31 -12.18 -3.56
N LEU A 17 27.37 -11.35 -4.02
CA LEU A 17 26.46 -10.61 -3.16
C LEU A 17 25.12 -11.34 -3.08
N VAL A 18 24.75 -11.77 -1.87
CA VAL A 18 23.40 -12.28 -1.59
C VAL A 18 22.48 -11.08 -1.42
N MET A 19 21.50 -10.95 -2.32
CA MET A 19 20.50 -9.90 -2.27
C MET A 19 19.14 -10.50 -1.93
N GLY A 20 18.33 -9.78 -1.16
CA GLY A 20 16.98 -10.19 -0.82
C GLY A 20 16.25 -9.09 -0.06
N ASP A 21 14.93 -9.18 -0.03
CA ASP A 21 14.08 -8.23 0.71
C ASP A 21 14.15 -8.46 2.24
N ILE A 22 14.55 -9.66 2.68
CA ILE A 22 14.58 -10.07 4.09
C ILE A 22 15.82 -10.92 4.37
N ASP A 23 16.50 -10.65 5.48
CA ASP A 23 17.56 -11.49 6.04
C ASP A 23 17.18 -11.94 7.46
N ILE A 24 16.59 -13.13 7.55
CA ILE A 24 16.14 -13.72 8.82
C ILE A 24 17.32 -13.97 9.78
N VAL A 25 18.49 -14.34 9.26
CA VAL A 25 19.67 -14.61 10.09
C VAL A 25 20.18 -13.33 10.72
N SER A 26 20.24 -12.24 9.97
CA SER A 26 20.63 -10.93 10.49
C SER A 26 19.59 -10.37 11.47
N LEU A 27 18.29 -10.53 11.20
CA LEU A 27 17.22 -10.14 12.14
C LEU A 27 17.32 -10.91 13.46
N GLN A 28 17.53 -12.23 13.41
CA GLN A 28 17.72 -13.05 14.60
C GLN A 28 18.90 -12.55 15.44
N LYS A 29 20.07 -12.38 14.82
CA LYS A 29 21.27 -11.88 15.51
C LYS A 29 21.05 -10.50 16.12
N ALA A 30 20.32 -9.62 15.44
CA ALA A 30 20.01 -8.30 15.96
C ALA A 30 19.10 -8.36 17.20
N LEU A 31 18.07 -9.22 17.18
CA LEU A 31 17.13 -9.39 18.30
C LEU A 31 17.74 -10.11 19.49
N GLU A 32 18.70 -11.02 19.27
CA GLU A 32 19.44 -11.72 20.34
C GLU A 32 20.12 -10.75 21.30
N TYR A 33 20.63 -9.60 20.82
CA TYR A 33 21.23 -8.57 21.69
C TYR A 33 20.25 -7.92 22.67
N PHE A 34 18.95 -8.04 22.41
CA PHE A 34 17.87 -7.52 23.26
C PHE A 34 17.13 -8.63 24.00
N GLU A 35 17.63 -9.87 23.97
CA GLU A 35 16.99 -11.05 24.57
C GLU A 35 15.56 -11.28 24.04
N VAL A 36 15.31 -10.86 22.79
CA VAL A 36 14.02 -11.05 22.11
C VAL A 36 14.08 -12.30 21.25
N GLU A 37 13.20 -13.26 21.52
CA GLU A 37 13.04 -14.45 20.68
C GLU A 37 12.43 -14.10 19.32
N MET A 38 12.82 -14.85 18.29
CA MET A 38 12.20 -14.72 16.97
C MET A 38 10.72 -15.11 17.03
N PRO A 39 9.82 -14.36 16.36
CA PRO A 39 8.41 -14.70 16.31
C PRO A 39 8.19 -16.00 15.51
N GLN A 40 7.12 -16.71 15.83
CA GLN A 40 6.70 -17.91 15.07
C GLN A 40 6.01 -17.55 13.75
N GLU A 41 5.51 -16.31 13.64
CA GLU A 41 4.77 -15.84 12.49
C GLU A 41 5.37 -14.54 11.96
N TYR A 42 5.35 -14.41 10.64
CA TYR A 42 5.85 -13.25 9.92
C TYR A 42 4.74 -12.67 9.07
N ALA A 43 4.69 -11.35 9.02
CA ALA A 43 3.86 -10.58 8.12
C ALA A 43 4.73 -9.49 7.48
N VAL A 44 4.68 -9.36 6.15
CA VAL A 44 5.58 -8.49 5.40
C VAL A 44 4.80 -7.67 4.38
N ALA A 45 5.03 -6.35 4.39
CA ALA A 45 4.52 -5.46 3.36
C ALA A 45 5.61 -5.14 2.34
N VAL A 46 5.30 -5.25 1.05
CA VAL A 46 6.18 -4.82 -0.04
C VAL A 46 5.39 -4.00 -1.04
N GLN A 47 6.03 -3.01 -1.66
CA GLN A 47 5.41 -2.29 -2.77
C GLN A 47 5.47 -3.18 -4.01
N ASP A 48 4.33 -3.66 -4.50
CA ASP A 48 4.28 -4.57 -5.63
C ASP A 48 3.17 -4.15 -6.61
N HIS A 49 3.57 -3.52 -7.71
CA HIS A 49 2.63 -3.06 -8.74
C HIS A 49 2.07 -4.21 -9.59
N GLY A 50 2.65 -5.40 -9.44
CA GLY A 50 2.52 -6.48 -10.38
C GLY A 50 3.30 -6.22 -11.68
N GLU A 51 3.64 -7.30 -12.37
CA GLU A 51 4.41 -7.26 -13.61
C GLU A 51 3.54 -7.66 -14.81
N SER A 52 3.66 -6.89 -15.90
CA SER A 52 3.09 -7.22 -17.19
C SER A 52 4.10 -6.99 -18.30
N VAL A 53 4.14 -7.92 -19.26
CA VAL A 53 4.95 -7.80 -20.48
C VAL A 53 4.23 -7.08 -21.61
N ASP A 54 2.89 -7.00 -21.54
CA ASP A 54 2.05 -6.52 -22.65
C ASP A 54 1.65 -5.04 -22.52
N ILE A 55 1.58 -4.52 -21.29
CA ILE A 55 1.14 -3.15 -20.99
C ILE A 55 2.05 -2.52 -19.93
N SER A 56 1.97 -1.19 -19.79
CA SER A 56 2.74 -0.49 -18.75
C SER A 56 2.36 -1.00 -17.36
N ASN A 57 3.35 -1.15 -16.46
CA ASN A 57 3.11 -1.57 -15.08
C ASN A 57 2.18 -0.61 -14.32
N ARG A 58 2.17 0.69 -14.68
CA ARG A 58 1.20 1.68 -14.14
C ARG A 58 -0.24 1.29 -14.49
N LEU A 59 -0.50 0.97 -15.75
CA LEU A 59 -1.83 0.55 -16.19
C LEU A 59 -2.20 -0.84 -15.63
N PHE A 60 -1.24 -1.75 -15.56
CA PHE A 60 -1.44 -3.08 -14.98
C PHE A 60 -1.84 -3.01 -13.50
N ARG A 61 -1.09 -2.23 -12.70
CA ARG A 61 -1.43 -1.91 -11.31
C ARG A 61 -2.85 -1.38 -11.18
N PHE A 62 -3.26 -0.52 -12.10
CA PHE A 62 -4.57 0.09 -12.02
C PHE A 62 -5.71 -0.86 -12.41
N LYS A 63 -5.50 -1.75 -13.39
CA LYS A 63 -6.44 -2.84 -13.70
C LYS A 63 -6.64 -3.78 -12.52
N HIS A 64 -5.62 -4.02 -11.70
CA HIS A 64 -5.76 -4.78 -10.46
C HIS A 64 -6.73 -4.09 -9.49
N TRP A 65 -6.64 -2.77 -9.31
CA TRP A 65 -7.54 -2.02 -8.45
C TRP A 65 -8.99 -2.00 -8.96
N GLU A 66 -9.18 -1.79 -10.26
CA GLU A 66 -10.51 -1.86 -10.88
C GLU A 66 -11.15 -3.25 -10.69
N LYS A 67 -10.37 -4.31 -10.91
CA LYS A 67 -10.85 -5.68 -10.65
C LYS A 67 -11.22 -5.88 -9.18
N PHE A 68 -10.36 -5.46 -8.26
CA PHE A 68 -10.60 -5.58 -6.82
C PHE A 68 -11.91 -4.91 -6.39
N ILE A 69 -12.16 -3.68 -6.84
CA ILE A 69 -13.38 -2.94 -6.48
C ILE A 69 -14.61 -3.55 -7.15
N SER A 70 -14.51 -3.98 -8.41
CA SER A 70 -15.64 -4.62 -9.12
C SER A 70 -16.02 -5.99 -8.55
N GLU A 71 -15.08 -6.71 -7.93
CA GLU A 71 -15.31 -7.96 -7.18
C GLU A 71 -15.79 -7.74 -5.74
N GLY A 72 -16.06 -6.48 -5.37
CA GLY A 72 -16.70 -6.09 -4.12
C GLY A 72 -15.82 -5.26 -3.18
N GLY A 73 -14.51 -5.15 -3.45
CA GLY A 73 -13.60 -4.21 -2.78
C GLY A 73 -13.34 -4.49 -1.30
N ASP A 74 -13.42 -5.75 -0.85
CA ASP A 74 -13.18 -6.07 0.57
C ASP A 74 -11.69 -6.05 0.92
N ILE A 75 -11.25 -5.18 1.84
CA ILE A 75 -9.83 -5.06 2.21
C ILE A 75 -9.19 -6.35 2.73
N SER A 76 -9.98 -7.34 3.16
CA SER A 76 -9.47 -8.68 3.53
C SER A 76 -8.93 -9.47 2.33
N GLN A 77 -9.37 -9.16 1.11
CA GLN A 77 -8.85 -9.80 -0.12
C GLN A 77 -7.47 -9.28 -0.52
N LEU A 78 -6.99 -8.22 0.12
CA LEU A 78 -5.65 -7.64 -0.08
C LEU A 78 -4.60 -8.26 0.88
N VAL A 79 -4.98 -9.33 1.57
CA VAL A 79 -4.12 -10.07 2.50
C VAL A 79 -3.81 -11.44 1.90
N TYR A 80 -2.55 -11.69 1.59
CA TYR A 80 -2.15 -12.86 0.82
C TYR A 80 -1.33 -13.86 1.64
N TYR A 81 -1.88 -15.06 1.82
CA TYR A 81 -1.09 -16.27 2.06
C TYR A 81 -0.78 -17.01 0.75
N ARG A 82 -1.63 -16.84 -0.28
CA ARG A 82 -1.43 -17.38 -1.62
C ARG A 82 -1.36 -16.23 -2.62
N VAL A 83 -0.14 -15.80 -2.91
CA VAL A 83 0.11 -14.66 -3.79
C VAL A 83 -0.20 -15.01 -5.25
N PRO A 84 -0.92 -14.17 -6.01
CA PRO A 84 -1.03 -14.26 -7.46
C PRO A 84 0.33 -14.26 -8.18
N PRO A 85 0.55 -15.03 -9.26
CA PRO A 85 1.86 -15.13 -9.93
C PRO A 85 2.44 -13.80 -10.43
N TYR A 86 1.58 -12.82 -10.76
CA TYR A 86 2.01 -11.52 -11.28
C TYR A 86 2.53 -10.57 -10.20
N LEU A 87 2.31 -10.83 -8.90
CA LEU A 87 2.87 -10.05 -7.78
C LEU A 87 4.24 -10.65 -7.41
N THR A 88 5.23 -10.36 -8.24
CA THR A 88 6.52 -11.04 -8.24
C THR A 88 7.37 -10.72 -7.01
N ARG A 89 7.26 -9.53 -6.42
CA ARG A 89 7.98 -9.15 -5.20
C ARG A 89 7.37 -9.83 -3.97
N MET A 90 6.06 -9.87 -3.88
CA MET A 90 5.37 -10.65 -2.83
C MET A 90 5.71 -12.14 -2.93
N LYS A 91 5.82 -12.69 -4.15
CA LYS A 91 6.28 -14.07 -4.38
C LYS A 91 7.72 -14.28 -3.91
N SER A 92 8.62 -13.36 -4.22
CA SER A 92 10.02 -13.39 -3.76
C SER A 92 10.08 -13.46 -2.23
N VAL A 93 9.32 -12.62 -1.53
CA VAL A 93 9.25 -12.65 -0.06
C VAL A 93 8.80 -14.03 0.47
N GLN A 94 7.76 -14.63 -0.12
CA GLN A 94 7.29 -15.95 0.31
C GLN A 94 8.28 -17.10 0.00
N GLN A 95 9.19 -16.92 -0.96
CA GLN A 95 10.27 -17.88 -1.21
C GLN A 95 11.34 -17.79 -0.12
N ILE A 96 11.63 -16.59 0.38
CA ILE A 96 12.59 -16.36 1.47
C ILE A 96 12.00 -16.81 2.81
N VAL A 97 10.74 -16.47 3.09
CA VAL A 97 10.06 -16.81 4.35
C VAL A 97 8.73 -17.53 4.05
N PRO A 98 8.75 -18.87 3.88
CA PRO A 98 7.57 -19.64 3.54
C PRO A 98 6.43 -19.50 4.56
N GLY A 99 5.19 -19.44 4.07
CA GLY A 99 3.99 -19.31 4.92
C GLY A 99 3.72 -17.90 5.46
N THR A 100 4.59 -16.94 5.14
CA THR A 100 4.44 -15.52 5.52
C THR A 100 3.20 -14.91 4.90
N LEU A 101 2.47 -14.13 5.70
CA LEU A 101 1.43 -13.23 5.23
C LEU A 101 2.09 -12.07 4.51
N VAL A 102 1.66 -11.77 3.29
CA VAL A 102 2.18 -10.63 2.54
C VAL A 102 1.07 -9.71 2.07
N MET A 103 1.39 -8.42 2.02
CA MET A 103 0.48 -7.36 1.61
C MET A 103 1.22 -6.32 0.76
N ASP A 104 0.47 -5.57 -0.03
CA ASP A 104 0.99 -4.33 -0.61
C ASP A 104 1.18 -3.28 0.51
N THR A 105 2.21 -2.45 0.42
CA THR A 105 2.44 -1.39 1.43
C THR A 105 1.27 -0.43 1.58
N CYS A 106 0.55 -0.13 0.50
CA CYS A 106 -0.66 0.71 0.56
C CYS A 106 -1.81 -0.01 1.27
N SER A 107 -1.95 -1.32 1.06
CA SER A 107 -2.95 -2.14 1.75
C SER A 107 -2.63 -2.27 3.24
N ALA A 108 -1.36 -2.47 3.60
CA ALA A 108 -0.93 -2.50 4.99
C ALA A 108 -1.17 -1.13 5.67
N ALA A 109 -0.87 -0.02 4.98
CA ALA A 109 -1.17 1.31 5.50
C ALA A 109 -2.68 1.54 5.70
N LEU A 110 -3.52 1.05 4.77
CA LEU A 110 -4.98 1.13 4.89
C LEU A 110 -5.49 0.39 6.14
N TRP A 111 -5.05 -0.85 6.34
CA TRP A 111 -5.39 -1.62 7.55
C TRP A 111 -4.92 -0.90 8.82
N GLY A 112 -3.70 -0.38 8.81
CA GLY A 112 -3.12 0.32 9.96
C GLY A 112 -3.86 1.59 10.31
N ALA A 113 -4.28 2.37 9.31
CA ALA A 113 -5.04 3.60 9.54
C ALA A 113 -6.34 3.33 10.31
N LEU A 114 -6.97 2.16 10.13
CA LEU A 114 -8.19 1.77 10.83
C LEU A 114 -8.00 1.48 12.32
N GLU A 115 -6.75 1.31 12.77
CA GLU A 115 -6.41 1.16 14.19
C GLU A 115 -6.35 2.51 14.94
N ASP A 116 -6.50 3.64 14.24
CA ASP A 116 -6.70 4.95 14.87
C ASP A 116 -8.15 5.10 15.37
N GLU A 117 -8.31 5.44 16.65
CA GLU A 117 -9.62 5.53 17.29
C GLU A 117 -10.58 6.53 16.64
N GLN A 118 -10.09 7.63 16.08
CA GLN A 118 -10.94 8.61 15.42
C GLN A 118 -11.38 8.12 14.05
N ILE A 119 -10.48 7.44 13.33
CA ILE A 119 -10.81 6.78 12.06
C ILE A 119 -11.86 5.68 12.28
N ALA A 120 -11.67 4.82 13.28
CA ALA A 120 -12.55 3.68 13.56
C ALA A 120 -14.02 4.11 13.79
N LYS A 121 -14.25 5.28 14.40
CA LYS A 121 -15.60 5.86 14.63
C LYS A 121 -16.35 6.22 13.34
N HIS A 122 -15.63 6.47 12.25
CA HIS A 122 -16.19 6.87 10.95
C HIS A 122 -16.34 5.70 9.99
N ARG A 123 -15.70 4.57 10.27
CA ARG A 123 -15.65 3.38 9.41
C ARG A 123 -17.01 2.97 8.84
N GLU A 124 -18.04 2.86 9.68
CA GLU A 124 -19.38 2.43 9.24
C GLU A 124 -20.15 3.51 8.45
N LYS A 125 -19.82 4.79 8.65
CA LYS A 125 -20.46 5.90 7.92
C LYS A 125 -19.87 6.05 6.53
N GLY A 126 -18.57 5.86 6.40
CA GLY A 126 -17.80 6.17 5.21
C GLY A 126 -16.77 7.26 5.50
N LEU A 127 -15.58 7.12 4.93
CA LEU A 127 -14.48 8.07 5.07
C LEU A 127 -13.50 7.99 3.90
N THR A 128 -12.73 9.06 3.72
CA THR A 128 -11.60 9.12 2.81
C THR A 128 -10.30 8.92 3.58
N LEU A 129 -9.53 7.90 3.23
CA LEU A 129 -8.21 7.65 3.83
C LEU A 129 -7.13 7.93 2.80
N ILE A 130 -6.10 8.69 3.18
CA ILE A 130 -5.00 9.07 2.29
C ILE A 130 -3.68 8.69 2.95
N ASN A 131 -2.91 7.82 2.32
CA ASN A 131 -1.52 7.57 2.70
C ASN A 131 -0.57 8.30 1.76
N ILE A 132 0.13 9.31 2.27
CA ILE A 132 1.12 10.09 1.52
C ILE A 132 2.52 9.51 1.79
N GLY A 133 2.87 8.49 1.02
CA GLY A 133 4.15 7.80 1.08
C GLY A 133 5.29 8.59 0.43
N ASN A 134 6.53 8.11 0.59
CA ASN A 134 7.70 8.74 -0.03
C ASN A 134 7.60 8.75 -1.56
N GLN A 135 7.18 7.63 -2.15
CA GLN A 135 7.06 7.52 -3.60
C GLN A 135 5.64 7.76 -4.07
N HIS A 136 4.63 7.16 -3.42
CA HIS A 136 3.25 7.22 -3.85
C HIS A 136 2.32 7.82 -2.80
N THR A 137 1.34 8.57 -3.29
CA THR A 137 0.15 8.99 -2.57
C THR A 137 -0.99 8.10 -3.00
N PHE A 138 -1.59 7.42 -2.03
CA PHE A 138 -2.66 6.46 -2.23
C PHE A 138 -3.88 6.88 -1.43
N ALA A 139 -5.02 7.05 -2.06
CA ALA A 139 -6.26 7.45 -1.40
C ALA A 139 -7.38 6.47 -1.68
N VAL A 140 -8.21 6.21 -0.67
CA VAL A 140 -9.35 5.31 -0.77
C VAL A 140 -10.63 5.93 -0.20
N LEU A 141 -11.75 5.65 -0.85
CA LEU A 141 -13.08 5.81 -0.28
C LEU A 141 -13.47 4.49 0.38
N LEU A 142 -13.59 4.47 1.70
CA LEU A 142 -13.85 3.25 2.47
C LEU A 142 -15.15 3.37 3.25
N LYS A 143 -15.95 2.29 3.29
CA LYS A 143 -17.07 2.12 4.23
C LYS A 143 -17.10 0.68 4.72
N SER A 144 -17.18 0.48 6.04
CA SER A 144 -17.02 -0.81 6.71
C SER A 144 -15.69 -1.47 6.30
N THR A 145 -15.68 -2.57 5.54
CA THR A 145 -14.47 -3.20 4.96
C THR A 145 -14.34 -2.95 3.45
N LYS A 146 -15.27 -2.21 2.85
CA LYS A 146 -15.42 -2.12 1.40
C LYS A 146 -14.84 -0.82 0.87
N VAL A 147 -13.99 -0.95 -0.14
CA VAL A 147 -13.42 0.17 -0.90
C VAL A 147 -14.32 0.48 -2.09
N TYR A 148 -14.71 1.73 -2.21
CA TYR A 148 -15.59 2.24 -3.26
C TYR A 148 -14.84 3.07 -4.31
N GLY A 149 -13.64 3.51 -4.01
CA GLY A 149 -12.80 4.20 -4.95
C GLY A 149 -11.35 4.18 -4.50
N ILE A 150 -10.44 4.23 -5.47
CA ILE A 150 -9.00 4.34 -5.27
C ILE A 150 -8.46 5.37 -6.27
N PHE A 151 -7.55 6.24 -5.81
CA PHE A 151 -6.58 6.85 -6.71
C PHE A 151 -5.15 6.68 -6.17
N GLU A 152 -4.20 6.58 -7.09
CA GLU A 152 -2.78 6.42 -6.77
C GLU A 152 -1.96 7.37 -7.66
N HIS A 153 -1.07 8.16 -7.06
CA HIS A 153 -0.24 9.15 -7.76
C HIS A 153 1.20 9.12 -7.23
N HIS A 154 2.19 9.52 -8.03
CA HIS A 154 3.54 9.74 -7.50
C HIS A 154 3.56 10.98 -6.59
N THR A 155 4.00 10.82 -5.35
CA THR A 155 4.06 11.89 -4.34
C THR A 155 4.93 13.05 -4.80
N GLY A 156 6.09 12.76 -5.40
CA GLY A 156 7.05 13.80 -5.82
C GLY A 156 6.55 14.75 -6.91
N ILE A 157 5.39 14.48 -7.51
CA ILE A 157 4.75 15.33 -8.51
C ILE A 157 3.66 16.22 -7.89
N LEU A 158 3.07 15.80 -6.76
CA LEU A 158 1.91 16.47 -6.18
C LEU A 158 2.29 17.73 -5.41
N THR A 159 1.52 18.79 -5.64
CA THR A 159 1.43 19.95 -4.75
C THR A 159 0.25 19.82 -3.78
N PRO A 160 0.23 20.55 -2.64
CA PRO A 160 -0.93 20.59 -1.75
C PRO A 160 -2.24 21.00 -2.44
N ALA A 161 -2.17 21.94 -3.39
CA ALA A 161 -3.34 22.41 -4.15
C ALA A 161 -3.89 21.33 -5.08
N GLU A 162 -3.01 20.57 -5.75
CA GLU A 162 -3.41 19.44 -6.58
C GLU A 162 -3.99 18.31 -5.74
N LEU A 163 -3.36 17.98 -4.61
CA LEU A 163 -3.86 16.99 -3.67
C LEU A 163 -5.29 17.34 -3.23
N SER A 164 -5.52 18.58 -2.77
CA SER A 164 -6.86 19.03 -2.36
C SER A 164 -7.87 18.90 -3.49
N ARG A 165 -7.52 19.38 -4.69
CA ARG A 165 -8.40 19.32 -5.86
C ARG A 165 -8.76 17.87 -6.23
N TYR A 166 -7.79 16.96 -6.18
CA TYR A 166 -8.03 15.56 -6.48
C TYR A 166 -8.91 14.90 -5.43
N VAL A 167 -8.66 15.16 -4.14
CA VAL A 167 -9.47 14.61 -3.04
C VAL A 167 -10.92 15.10 -3.13
N ASP A 168 -11.15 16.38 -3.41
CA ASP A 168 -12.50 16.94 -3.55
C ASP A 168 -13.25 16.28 -4.71
N LYS A 169 -12.60 16.16 -5.88
CA LYS A 169 -13.18 15.47 -7.04
C LYS A 169 -13.40 13.98 -6.77
N PHE A 170 -12.50 13.34 -6.04
CA PHE A 170 -12.57 11.93 -5.71
C PHE A 170 -13.76 11.62 -4.81
N LYS A 171 -13.92 12.39 -3.73
CA LYS A 171 -15.10 12.32 -2.84
C LYS A 171 -16.40 12.55 -3.58
N ALA A 172 -16.41 13.47 -4.54
CA ALA A 172 -17.58 13.78 -5.36
C ALA A 172 -17.85 12.79 -6.50
N GLY A 173 -17.00 11.77 -6.70
CA GLY A 173 -17.17 10.79 -7.77
C GLY A 173 -16.80 11.29 -9.17
N PHE A 174 -16.09 12.42 -9.29
CA PHE A 174 -15.76 13.07 -10.56
C PHE A 174 -14.29 12.99 -10.96
N LEU A 175 -13.43 12.39 -10.12
CA LEU A 175 -12.02 12.20 -10.47
C LEU A 175 -11.87 11.05 -11.48
N THR A 176 -11.33 11.37 -12.66
CA THR A 176 -11.20 10.39 -13.74
C THR A 176 -9.83 9.71 -13.76
N HIS A 177 -9.76 8.53 -14.37
CA HIS A 177 -8.49 7.83 -14.62
C HIS A 177 -7.52 8.72 -15.41
N ASP A 178 -7.98 9.29 -16.51
CA ASP A 178 -7.16 10.08 -17.43
C ASP A 178 -6.55 11.32 -16.76
N GLU A 179 -7.28 11.98 -15.86
CA GLU A 179 -6.72 13.12 -15.12
C GLU A 179 -5.51 12.73 -14.29
N ILE A 180 -5.60 11.63 -13.54
CA ILE A 180 -4.50 11.15 -12.71
C ILE A 180 -3.38 10.55 -13.57
N TYR A 181 -3.72 9.78 -14.59
CA TYR A 181 -2.72 9.12 -15.44
C TYR A 181 -1.91 10.13 -16.25
N ASN A 182 -2.56 11.13 -16.85
CA ASN A 182 -1.90 12.15 -17.66
C ASN A 182 -1.12 13.17 -16.81
N SER A 183 -1.45 13.36 -15.53
CA SER A 183 -0.64 14.15 -14.58
C SER A 183 0.55 13.36 -14.02
N GLY A 184 0.78 12.13 -14.49
CA GLY A 184 1.91 11.30 -14.09
C GLY A 184 1.63 10.33 -12.96
N GLY A 185 0.38 10.16 -12.49
CA GLY A 185 -0.01 9.17 -11.48
C GLY A 185 -0.32 7.77 -12.04
N HIS A 186 -0.79 6.84 -11.22
CA HIS A 186 -1.12 5.47 -11.66
C HIS A 186 -2.55 5.37 -12.22
N GLY A 187 -3.50 6.08 -11.61
CA GLY A 187 -4.88 6.17 -12.08
C GLY A 187 -5.88 6.48 -10.98
N CYS A 188 -7.15 6.58 -11.37
CA CYS A 188 -8.31 6.69 -10.49
C CYS A 188 -9.44 5.77 -10.97
N TYR A 189 -10.09 5.07 -10.04
CA TYR A 189 -11.24 4.21 -10.25
C TYR A 189 -12.21 4.49 -9.11
N ILE A 190 -13.45 4.75 -9.46
CA ILE A 190 -14.53 4.98 -8.52
C ILE A 190 -15.67 4.08 -8.99
N LYS A 191 -16.23 3.32 -8.04
CA LYS A 191 -17.39 2.47 -8.30
C LYS A 191 -18.53 3.33 -8.85
N GLU A 192 -19.21 2.81 -9.87
CA GLU A 192 -20.41 3.43 -10.43
C GLU A 192 -21.48 3.63 -9.36
N ASP A 193 -22.31 4.65 -9.53
CA ASP A 193 -23.39 5.01 -8.59
C ASP A 193 -22.91 5.16 -7.14
N LEU A 194 -21.82 5.92 -6.93
CA LEU A 194 -21.36 6.30 -5.60
C LEU A 194 -22.47 7.09 -4.86
N ARG A 195 -23.20 6.42 -3.98
CA ARG A 195 -24.31 6.99 -3.18
C ARG A 195 -23.92 7.28 -1.72
N GLU A 196 -22.71 6.91 -1.35
CA GLU A 196 -22.20 6.97 0.01
C GLU A 196 -21.46 8.29 0.25
N ASP A 197 -21.46 8.73 1.50
CA ASP A 197 -20.76 9.93 1.94
C ASP A 197 -19.39 9.55 2.53
N PHE A 198 -18.34 10.24 2.10
CA PHE A 198 -16.95 10.02 2.51
C PHE A 198 -16.31 11.29 3.07
N ASP A 199 -17.11 12.11 3.76
CA ASP A 199 -16.75 13.47 4.13
C ASP A 199 -15.54 13.59 5.05
N PHE A 200 -15.39 12.67 6.00
CA PHE A 200 -14.25 12.64 6.90
C PHE A 200 -13.00 12.18 6.16
N THR A 201 -11.99 13.07 6.06
CA THR A 201 -10.69 12.75 5.45
C THR A 201 -9.62 12.63 6.50
N ALA A 202 -8.90 11.50 6.52
CA ALA A 202 -7.74 11.29 7.36
C ALA A 202 -6.49 10.98 6.52
N VAL A 203 -5.33 11.35 7.07
CA VAL A 203 -4.04 11.25 6.39
C VAL A 203 -3.00 10.52 7.24
N THR A 204 -2.30 9.58 6.60
CA THR A 204 -1.09 8.91 7.10
C THR A 204 0.06 9.11 6.10
N GLY A 205 1.20 8.51 6.41
CA GLY A 205 2.39 8.50 5.57
C GLY A 205 3.45 9.56 5.95
N PRO A 206 4.73 9.28 5.63
CA PRO A 206 5.86 10.16 5.96
C PRO A 206 5.79 11.55 5.30
N GLN A 207 5.09 11.66 4.17
CA GLN A 207 4.94 12.91 3.42
C GLN A 207 3.61 13.62 3.71
N ARG A 208 2.92 13.25 4.81
CA ARG A 208 1.63 13.86 5.22
C ARG A 208 1.66 15.38 5.40
N HIS A 209 2.86 15.97 5.49
CA HIS A 209 3.03 17.42 5.51
C HIS A 209 2.42 18.12 4.28
N LEU A 210 2.31 17.43 3.14
CA LEU A 210 1.60 17.91 1.94
C LEU A 210 0.12 18.22 2.20
N ALA A 211 -0.46 17.69 3.29
CA ALA A 211 -1.85 17.88 3.67
C ALA A 211 -2.05 18.72 4.95
N CYS A 212 -0.98 19.29 5.54
CA CYS A 212 -1.06 19.98 6.84
C CYS A 212 -2.14 21.08 6.88
N ASP A 213 -2.26 21.88 5.82
CA ASP A 213 -3.17 23.02 5.77
C ASP A 213 -4.52 22.69 5.10
N LEU A 214 -4.77 21.41 4.79
CA LEU A 214 -6.00 20.96 4.11
C LEU A 214 -7.13 20.57 5.07
N GLY A 215 -6.89 20.65 6.38
CA GLY A 215 -7.89 20.28 7.40
C GLY A 215 -8.14 18.78 7.52
N TYR A 216 -7.27 17.94 6.94
CA TYR A 216 -7.38 16.48 7.05
C TYR A 216 -6.88 16.01 8.41
N TYR A 217 -7.53 15.01 8.98
CA TYR A 217 -7.15 14.47 10.29
C TYR A 217 -5.81 13.72 10.21
N PRO A 218 -4.75 14.16 10.93
CA PRO A 218 -3.46 13.49 10.90
C PRO A 218 -3.49 12.25 11.81
N ALA A 219 -3.75 11.09 11.23
CA ALA A 219 -3.88 9.85 11.99
C ALA A 219 -2.53 9.36 12.52
N ALA A 220 -2.57 8.79 13.72
CA ALA A 220 -1.42 8.19 14.37
C ALA A 220 -1.89 6.92 15.10
N PRO A 221 -2.11 5.82 14.35
CA PRO A 221 -2.54 4.56 14.95
C PRO A 221 -1.59 4.14 16.07
N HIS A 222 -2.15 3.79 17.23
CA HIS A 222 -1.40 3.50 18.46
C HIS A 222 -0.36 4.55 18.88
N GLY A 223 -0.50 5.79 18.42
CA GLY A 223 0.40 6.91 18.71
C GLY A 223 1.62 7.03 17.79
N ASP A 224 1.82 6.13 16.82
CA ASP A 224 2.95 6.20 15.88
C ASP A 224 2.54 6.03 14.42
N MET A 225 2.47 7.16 13.72
CA MET A 225 2.16 7.21 12.30
C MET A 225 3.17 6.42 11.45
N MET A 226 4.47 6.44 11.79
CA MET A 226 5.50 5.75 11.00
C MET A 226 5.33 4.22 11.01
N LEU A 227 4.66 3.69 12.03
CA LEU A 227 4.39 2.26 12.19
C LEU A 227 3.00 1.84 11.66
N THR A 228 2.25 2.75 11.03
CA THR A 228 0.92 2.45 10.46
C THR A 228 0.91 1.13 9.67
N GLY A 229 1.85 0.94 8.75
CA GLY A 229 1.92 -0.30 7.96
C GLY A 229 2.18 -1.56 8.80
N CYS A 230 3.01 -1.46 9.85
CA CYS A 230 3.29 -2.57 10.76
C CYS A 230 2.04 -2.94 11.57
N PHE A 231 1.32 -1.95 12.11
CA PHE A 231 0.07 -2.18 12.80
C PHE A 231 -0.99 -2.79 11.87
N GLY A 232 -1.04 -2.34 10.62
CA GLY A 232 -1.95 -2.90 9.62
C GLY A 232 -1.66 -4.36 9.28
N LEU A 233 -0.39 -4.76 9.18
CA LEU A 233 0.00 -6.16 8.99
C LEU A 233 -0.49 -7.04 10.15
N VAL A 234 -0.32 -6.58 11.38
CA VAL A 234 -0.76 -7.30 12.60
C VAL A 234 -2.29 -7.37 12.66
N SER A 235 -2.99 -6.25 12.45
CA SER A 235 -4.45 -6.18 12.46
C SER A 235 -5.06 -7.10 11.39
N ALA A 236 -4.52 -7.07 10.17
CA ALA A 236 -4.92 -7.95 9.08
C ALA A 236 -4.74 -9.43 9.46
N ALA A 237 -3.57 -9.80 9.99
CA ALA A 237 -3.27 -11.17 10.41
C ALA A 237 -4.22 -11.68 11.49
N LEU A 238 -4.58 -10.82 12.46
CA LEU A 238 -5.53 -11.16 13.53
C LEU A 238 -6.98 -11.25 13.04
N SER A 239 -7.32 -10.54 11.96
CA SER A 239 -8.68 -10.49 11.41
C SER A 239 -9.05 -11.71 10.56
N ILE A 240 -8.06 -12.46 10.07
CA ILE A 240 -8.26 -13.57 9.13
C ILE A 240 -7.95 -14.88 9.84
N ASN A 241 -8.93 -15.78 9.89
CA ASN A 241 -8.69 -17.17 10.29
C ASN A 241 -7.92 -17.89 9.18
N LYS A 242 -6.80 -18.53 9.54
CA LYS A 242 -5.96 -19.33 8.62
C LYS A 242 -6.69 -20.52 8.03
#